data_AF-A0A7W6TZS6-F1
#
_entry.id   AF-A0A7W6TZS6-F1
#
_cell.length_a   1.000
_cell.length_b   1.000
_cell.length_c   1.000
_cell.angle_alpha   90.00
_cell.angle_beta   90.00
_cell.angle_gamma   90.00
#
_symmetry.space_group_name_H-M   'P 1'
#
loop_
_entity.id
_entity.type
_entity.pdbx_description
1 polymer ?
#
loop_
_entity_poly.entity_id
_entity_poly.type
_entity_poly.pdbx_seq_one_letter_code
_entity_poly.pdbx_strand_id
1 'polypeptide(L)'
;MPLVAAVSPFPSADANFAARNWFLRVSGPQVGLKWGSTTAQTSLAESGSRRHSPARGRSAGATKMTMADSATIGAEVHAAPKSKARNLAIDRARTFLTLVVLLHHAVIPYTYFGHTDPKYFFGFDMIVLATDSFFMAMFFFLSGLFAWSGIARKGARSYLADRLLRLGLPFAICALTVIPLAYYAISLRQHPEIGFSEFWWNMVTKGPWPSGPIWFLWVLFAFDLVACLLHRLSPNLLDPINRLSLHGRRRPAVFFAVMLAVTAAFYIPGRVHFGPSSWFEFGPFSVQHGRVMLYATYFFFGAGIGVAQMDRGLLAVDGRMAKVSWDWMVLAIVPYCLLWVLIFIKREILGNPSPLPDWYEALYAICFTVFSVAIMFLILAFFQRFRQSGSAKLLDPMQSDAFGMFLVHYPIALWLQYWLFEYGLPAIVKATIGFVLTVMASWALTRALRQIPGATKVL
;
A
#
# COMPACT_ATOMS: atom_id res chain seq x y z
N MET A 1 -4.15 -55.83 5.67
CA MET A 1 -4.92 -54.64 5.26
C MET A 1 -5.49 -53.96 6.49
N PRO A 2 -4.99 -52.77 6.86
CA PRO A 2 -5.79 -51.87 7.67
C PRO A 2 -5.88 -50.45 7.09
N LEU A 3 -6.99 -49.82 7.47
CA LEU A 3 -7.46 -48.48 7.14
C LEU A 3 -6.39 -47.37 7.29
N VAL A 4 -6.34 -46.48 6.31
CA VAL A 4 -5.67 -45.18 6.40
C VAL A 4 -6.67 -44.16 6.96
N ALA A 5 -6.31 -43.60 8.11
CA ALA A 5 -7.04 -42.54 8.80
C ALA A 5 -6.98 -41.22 8.00
N ALA A 6 -8.12 -40.54 7.94
CA ALA A 6 -8.28 -39.22 7.37
C ALA A 6 -7.48 -38.17 8.16
N VAL A 7 -6.44 -37.63 7.54
CA VAL A 7 -5.69 -36.47 8.03
C VAL A 7 -6.22 -35.23 7.32
N SER A 8 -6.86 -34.34 8.06
CA SER A 8 -7.25 -33.00 7.64
C SER A 8 -6.03 -32.10 7.42
N PRO A 9 -5.82 -31.49 6.23
CA PRO A 9 -4.88 -30.38 6.05
C PRO A 9 -5.68 -29.06 6.03
N PHE A 10 -5.24 -27.95 6.61
CA PHE A 10 -4.46 -26.90 5.95
C PHE A 10 -4.32 -25.71 6.93
N PRO A 11 -3.17 -24.99 6.93
CA PRO A 11 -3.21 -23.70 6.22
C PRO A 11 -1.88 -23.19 5.62
N SER A 12 -1.97 -22.49 4.47
CA SER A 12 -1.33 -21.17 4.24
C SER A 12 -1.45 -20.67 2.79
N ALA A 13 -1.81 -19.38 2.63
CA ALA A 13 -1.39 -18.44 1.58
C ALA A 13 -1.85 -17.03 2.01
N ASP A 14 -0.91 -16.10 2.17
CA ASP A 14 -1.02 -14.84 2.94
C ASP A 14 -1.82 -13.70 2.28
N ALA A 15 -2.49 -13.91 1.15
CA ALA A 15 -3.47 -12.95 0.61
C ALA A 15 -4.92 -13.28 1.02
N ASN A 16 -5.14 -14.47 1.57
CA ASN A 16 -6.47 -15.00 1.86
C ASN A 16 -6.87 -14.82 3.32
N PHE A 17 -6.09 -14.19 4.21
CA PHE A 17 -6.42 -14.16 5.64
C PHE A 17 -7.78 -13.51 5.94
N ALA A 18 -8.12 -12.41 5.25
CA ALA A 18 -9.40 -11.72 5.40
C ALA A 18 -10.61 -12.54 4.90
N ALA A 19 -10.44 -13.31 3.82
CA ALA A 19 -11.46 -14.25 3.33
C ALA A 19 -11.50 -15.55 4.18
N ARG A 20 -10.34 -16.04 4.62
CA ARG A 20 -10.16 -17.30 5.35
C ARG A 20 -10.63 -17.22 6.79
N ASN A 21 -10.46 -16.08 7.47
CA ASN A 21 -11.06 -15.85 8.78
C ASN A 21 -12.58 -15.73 8.71
N TRP A 22 -13.11 -15.22 7.59
CA TRP A 22 -14.55 -15.26 7.32
C TRP A 22 -15.04 -16.71 7.15
N PHE A 23 -14.34 -17.54 6.36
CA PHE A 23 -14.65 -18.96 6.17
C PHE A 23 -14.61 -19.82 7.46
N LEU A 24 -13.74 -19.50 8.43
CA LEU A 24 -13.56 -20.30 9.65
C LEU A 24 -14.39 -19.81 10.86
N ARG A 25 -14.85 -18.55 10.88
CA ARG A 25 -15.65 -18.02 12.01
C ARG A 25 -17.16 -18.24 11.88
N VAL A 26 -17.66 -18.50 10.66
CA VAL A 26 -19.09 -18.76 10.43
C VAL A 26 -19.49 -20.19 10.82
N SER A 27 -18.53 -21.06 11.13
CA SER A 27 -18.72 -22.50 11.31
C SER A 27 -18.40 -23.06 12.72
N GLY A 28 -18.39 -22.24 13.79
CA GLY A 28 -18.16 -22.73 15.16
C GLY A 28 -18.89 -21.96 16.27
N PRO A 29 -19.30 -22.61 17.38
CA PRO A 29 -20.13 -22.00 18.41
C PRO A 29 -19.37 -20.96 19.24
N GLN A 30 -20.05 -19.83 19.48
CA GLN A 30 -19.58 -18.67 20.22
C GLN A 30 -19.42 -18.99 21.72
N VAL A 31 -18.21 -18.87 22.26
CA VAL A 31 -17.99 -18.74 23.72
C VAL A 31 -17.39 -17.36 23.96
N GLY A 32 -18.20 -16.49 24.57
CA GLY A 32 -17.85 -15.10 24.88
C GLY A 32 -17.04 -14.98 26.17
N LEU A 33 -16.18 -13.96 26.23
CA LEU A 33 -15.57 -13.49 27.47
C LEU A 33 -15.48 -11.96 27.47
N LYS A 34 -16.18 -11.37 28.45
CA LYS A 34 -16.23 -9.95 28.79
C LYS A 34 -14.97 -9.52 29.54
N TRP A 35 -14.48 -8.31 29.25
CA TRP A 35 -13.76 -7.42 30.18
C TRP A 35 -14.12 -5.99 29.75
N GLY A 36 -14.57 -5.05 30.58
CA GLY A 36 -14.32 -4.82 32.00
C GLY A 36 -13.75 -3.40 32.11
N SER A 37 -14.63 -2.40 32.20
CA SER A 37 -14.31 -0.97 32.28
C SER A 37 -13.72 -0.57 33.63
N THR A 38 -12.74 0.34 33.65
CA THR A 38 -12.57 1.23 34.82
C THR A 38 -11.99 2.58 34.42
N THR A 39 -12.77 3.61 34.71
CA THR A 39 -12.49 5.04 34.75
C THR A 39 -11.67 5.42 35.99
N ALA A 40 -10.82 6.43 35.89
CA ALA A 40 -10.49 7.31 37.02
C ALA A 40 -10.07 8.70 36.53
N GLN A 41 -10.89 9.70 36.90
CA GLN A 41 -10.60 11.13 36.90
C GLN A 41 -9.92 11.51 38.22
N THR A 42 -9.04 12.52 38.18
CA THR A 42 -8.82 13.60 39.18
C THR A 42 -7.73 14.52 38.59
N SER A 43 -7.92 15.80 38.24
CA SER A 43 -8.43 16.98 38.94
C SER A 43 -7.36 17.74 39.76
N LEU A 44 -7.18 19.03 39.39
CA LEU A 44 -6.75 20.19 40.20
C LEU A 44 -5.27 20.27 40.64
N ALA A 45 -4.60 21.43 40.77
CA ALA A 45 -4.95 22.85 40.70
C ALA A 45 -3.65 23.71 40.57
N GLU A 46 -3.82 24.97 40.14
CA GLU A 46 -3.21 26.26 40.60
C GLU A 46 -1.72 26.31 41.04
N SER A 47 -0.90 27.34 40.90
CA SER A 47 -0.97 28.80 40.72
C SER A 47 0.47 29.20 40.27
N GLY A 48 0.87 30.38 39.79
CA GLY A 48 0.32 31.72 39.71
C GLY A 48 1.50 32.68 39.38
N SER A 49 1.16 33.95 39.09
CA SER A 49 2.01 35.15 39.27
C SER A 49 3.26 35.33 38.37
N ARG A 50 3.67 36.49 37.85
CA ARG A 50 3.13 37.84 37.54
C ARG A 50 4.36 38.66 37.06
N ARG A 51 4.14 39.64 36.16
CA ARG A 51 5.00 40.83 35.83
C ARG A 51 6.29 40.52 35.03
N HIS A 52 6.84 41.36 34.14
CA HIS A 52 6.87 42.83 33.95
C HIS A 52 7.15 43.18 32.47
N SER A 53 6.48 44.20 31.94
CA SER A 53 6.95 45.10 30.84
C SER A 53 7.65 46.32 31.48
N PRO A 54 8.40 47.25 30.80
CA PRO A 54 8.14 47.81 29.44
C PRO A 54 9.29 48.44 28.57
N ALA A 55 8.97 48.66 27.28
CA ALA A 55 9.12 49.86 26.43
C ALA A 55 10.45 50.51 25.90
N ARG A 56 10.27 51.09 24.70
CA ARG A 56 10.96 52.19 23.93
C ARG A 56 12.12 51.79 22.98
N GLY A 57 12.24 52.31 21.74
CA GLY A 57 11.52 53.35 20.99
C GLY A 57 11.99 53.49 19.52
N ARG A 58 11.11 54.07 18.66
CA ARG A 58 11.28 55.14 17.60
C ARG A 58 12.58 55.17 16.75
N SER A 59 12.64 55.53 15.46
CA SER A 59 11.82 56.32 14.50
C SER A 59 12.29 56.01 13.06
N ALA A 60 11.41 55.82 12.06
CA ALA A 60 10.98 56.80 11.04
C ALA A 60 12.08 57.63 10.34
N GLY A 61 12.22 57.43 9.03
CA GLY A 61 12.90 58.31 8.08
C GLY A 61 12.25 58.16 6.70
N ALA A 62 11.52 59.19 6.27
CA ALA A 62 10.86 59.29 4.97
C ALA A 62 11.72 60.13 4.03
N THR A 63 11.75 59.78 2.74
CA THR A 63 12.20 60.68 1.67
C THR A 63 11.22 60.61 0.51
N LYS A 64 10.80 61.80 0.07
CA LYS A 64 9.80 62.06 -0.97
C LYS A 64 10.50 62.28 -2.31
N MET A 65 9.79 61.83 -3.36
CA MET A 65 9.57 62.53 -4.64
C MET A 65 10.63 62.42 -5.75
N THR A 66 10.25 61.72 -6.82
CA THR A 66 10.14 62.29 -8.18
C THR A 66 9.13 61.48 -8.99
N MET A 67 8.09 62.16 -9.48
CA MET A 67 7.09 61.68 -10.43
C MET A 67 7.66 61.85 -11.83
N ALA A 68 8.05 60.75 -12.47
CA ALA A 68 8.16 60.59 -13.93
C ALA A 68 8.54 59.13 -14.20
N ASP A 69 7.54 58.29 -14.43
CA ASP A 69 7.60 57.04 -15.23
C ASP A 69 6.32 56.24 -14.97
N SER A 70 5.18 56.85 -15.33
CA SER A 70 3.88 56.18 -15.39
C SER A 70 3.58 55.81 -16.83
N ALA A 71 4.33 54.85 -17.40
CA ALA A 71 3.96 54.16 -18.65
C ALA A 71 4.91 52.98 -18.95
N THR A 72 5.01 51.97 -18.09
CA THR A 72 5.52 50.61 -18.46
C THR A 72 5.39 49.54 -17.36
N ILE A 73 4.48 49.69 -16.38
CA ILE A 73 4.27 48.70 -15.31
C ILE A 73 2.90 48.02 -15.48
N GLY A 74 2.69 47.36 -16.63
CA GLY A 74 1.37 46.83 -17.00
C GLY A 74 1.35 45.50 -17.76
N ALA A 75 2.47 44.79 -17.90
CA ALA A 75 2.52 43.57 -18.72
C ALA A 75 3.43 42.44 -18.20
N GLU A 76 3.64 42.34 -16.89
CA GLU A 76 4.12 41.09 -16.24
C GLU A 76 3.13 40.66 -15.14
N VAL A 77 1.85 40.61 -15.51
CA VAL A 77 0.80 40.02 -14.69
C VAL A 77 0.60 38.57 -15.17
N HIS A 78 0.89 37.63 -14.28
CA HIS A 78 0.63 36.19 -14.39
C HIS A 78 1.44 35.40 -15.42
N ALA A 79 2.75 35.28 -15.20
CA ALA A 79 3.41 34.02 -15.53
C ALA A 79 2.74 32.91 -14.71
N ALA A 80 1.89 32.12 -15.36
CA ALA A 80 1.30 30.92 -14.78
C ALA A 80 2.39 30.11 -14.07
N PRO A 81 2.15 29.58 -12.86
CA PRO A 81 3.14 28.77 -12.19
C PRO A 81 3.52 27.63 -13.13
N LYS A 82 4.78 27.61 -13.61
CA LYS A 82 5.32 26.52 -14.44
C LYS A 82 4.88 25.23 -13.79
N SER A 83 3.96 24.50 -14.44
CA SER A 83 3.47 23.23 -13.92
C SER A 83 4.70 22.39 -13.65
N LYS A 84 4.97 22.07 -12.37
CA LYS A 84 6.08 21.18 -11.99
C LYS A 84 6.05 20.01 -12.97
N ALA A 85 7.13 19.82 -13.73
CA ALA A 85 7.21 18.76 -14.72
C ALA A 85 6.81 17.44 -14.06
N ARG A 86 5.68 16.90 -14.48
CA ARG A 86 5.09 15.69 -13.91
C ARG A 86 6.10 14.55 -14.06
N ASN A 87 6.44 13.86 -12.97
CA ASN A 87 7.40 12.75 -13.05
C ASN A 87 6.69 11.51 -13.62
N LEU A 88 6.67 11.41 -14.95
CA LEU A 88 6.00 10.34 -15.69
C LEU A 88 6.45 8.94 -15.28
N ALA A 89 7.71 8.77 -14.87
CA ALA A 89 8.21 7.47 -14.43
C ALA A 89 7.50 6.99 -13.15
N ILE A 90 7.25 7.90 -12.21
CA ILE A 90 6.56 7.61 -10.95
C ILE A 90 5.07 7.37 -11.17
N ASP A 91 4.42 8.16 -12.02
CA ASP A 91 3.01 7.96 -12.32
C ASP A 91 2.77 6.63 -13.05
N ARG A 92 3.64 6.27 -13.99
CA ARG A 92 3.59 4.96 -14.66
C ARG A 92 3.88 3.81 -13.71
N ALA A 93 4.86 3.97 -12.80
CA ALA A 93 5.11 2.97 -11.76
C ALA A 93 3.88 2.75 -10.89
N ARG A 94 3.17 3.82 -10.50
CA ARG A 94 1.90 3.72 -9.76
C ARG A 94 0.83 2.98 -10.55
N THR A 95 0.60 3.34 -11.81
CA THR A 95 -0.39 2.64 -12.67
C THR A 95 -0.04 1.17 -12.85
N PHE A 96 1.24 0.87 -13.08
CA PHE A 96 1.72 -0.51 -13.18
C PHE A 96 1.44 -1.29 -11.91
N LEU A 97 1.72 -0.73 -10.73
CA LEU A 97 1.40 -1.39 -9.46
C LEU A 97 -0.11 -1.62 -9.28
N THR A 98 -0.96 -0.68 -9.70
CA THR A 98 -2.41 -0.90 -9.70
C THR A 98 -2.77 -2.11 -10.57
N LEU A 99 -2.24 -2.20 -11.79
CA LEU A 99 -2.47 -3.36 -12.66
C LEU A 99 -1.94 -4.67 -12.04
N VAL A 100 -0.79 -4.62 -11.36
CA VAL A 100 -0.25 -5.77 -10.63
C VAL A 100 -1.17 -6.21 -9.50
N VAL A 101 -1.80 -5.28 -8.77
CA VAL A 101 -2.81 -5.61 -7.74
C VAL A 101 -4.03 -6.26 -8.37
N LEU A 102 -4.53 -5.74 -9.50
CA LEU A 102 -5.65 -6.34 -10.21
C LEU A 102 -5.31 -7.75 -10.71
N LEU A 103 -4.09 -7.94 -11.24
CA LEU A 103 -3.60 -9.26 -11.65
C LEU A 103 -3.52 -10.21 -10.46
N HIS A 104 -2.95 -9.76 -9.35
CA HIS A 104 -2.84 -10.53 -8.12
C HIS A 104 -4.21 -11.04 -7.66
N HIS A 105 -5.21 -10.16 -7.56
CA HIS A 105 -6.56 -10.57 -7.19
C HIS A 105 -7.27 -11.42 -8.24
N ALA A 106 -6.94 -11.27 -9.53
CA ALA A 106 -7.49 -12.10 -10.59
C ALA A 106 -6.97 -13.56 -10.53
N VAL A 107 -5.74 -13.79 -10.06
CA VAL A 107 -5.12 -15.12 -10.07
C VAL A 107 -5.23 -15.88 -8.74
N ILE A 108 -5.39 -15.19 -7.60
CA ILE A 108 -5.46 -15.81 -6.26
C ILE A 108 -6.39 -17.05 -6.20
N PRO A 109 -7.64 -17.00 -6.71
CA PRO A 109 -8.56 -18.13 -6.55
C PRO A 109 -8.08 -19.41 -7.24
N TYR A 110 -7.22 -19.26 -8.24
CA TYR A 110 -6.75 -20.34 -9.11
C TYR A 110 -5.36 -20.87 -8.71
N THR A 111 -4.87 -20.52 -7.52
CA THR A 111 -3.59 -21.00 -7.00
C THR A 111 -3.64 -22.48 -6.64
N TYR A 112 -2.56 -23.21 -6.95
CA TYR A 112 -2.39 -24.63 -6.69
C TYR A 112 -2.48 -24.93 -5.19
N PHE A 113 -1.80 -24.18 -4.33
CA PHE A 113 -1.86 -24.43 -2.89
C PHE A 113 -3.07 -23.80 -2.19
N GLY A 114 -3.84 -22.95 -2.89
CA GLY A 114 -5.01 -22.26 -2.33
C GLY A 114 -6.30 -23.06 -2.47
N HIS A 115 -6.47 -23.81 -3.55
CA HIS A 115 -7.65 -24.65 -3.86
C HIS A 115 -9.01 -23.93 -3.68
N THR A 116 -9.07 -22.62 -3.96
CA THR A 116 -10.33 -21.86 -3.87
C THR A 116 -11.28 -22.25 -5.01
N ASP A 117 -10.77 -22.38 -6.23
CA ASP A 117 -11.49 -22.90 -7.40
C ASP A 117 -11.07 -24.36 -7.68
N PRO A 118 -11.97 -25.22 -8.19
CA PRO A 118 -11.61 -26.58 -8.61
C PRO A 118 -10.52 -26.62 -9.69
N LYS A 119 -10.37 -25.55 -10.47
CA LYS A 119 -9.35 -25.38 -11.51
C LYS A 119 -8.23 -24.50 -10.97
N TYR A 120 -7.02 -25.03 -11.00
CA TYR A 120 -5.84 -24.33 -10.50
C TYR A 120 -4.64 -24.46 -11.44
N PHE A 121 -3.66 -23.58 -11.28
CA PHE A 121 -2.40 -23.61 -12.01
C PHE A 121 -1.25 -23.15 -11.11
N PHE A 122 -0.21 -23.99 -10.98
CA PHE A 122 0.95 -23.73 -10.10
C PHE A 122 1.68 -22.42 -10.42
N GLY A 123 1.69 -21.98 -11.68
CA GLY A 123 2.29 -20.70 -12.04
C GLY A 123 1.58 -19.49 -11.41
N PHE A 124 0.34 -19.62 -10.94
CA PHE A 124 -0.33 -18.56 -10.20
C PHE A 124 0.21 -18.38 -8.79
N ASP A 125 0.66 -19.45 -8.12
CA ASP A 125 1.36 -19.33 -6.84
C ASP A 125 2.67 -18.55 -7.01
N MET A 126 3.37 -18.75 -8.12
CA MET A 126 4.55 -17.95 -8.52
C MET A 126 4.20 -16.47 -8.66
N ILE A 127 3.15 -16.15 -9.40
CA ILE A 127 2.70 -14.77 -9.55
C ILE A 127 2.30 -14.16 -8.20
N VAL A 128 1.52 -14.87 -7.40
CA VAL A 128 1.05 -14.40 -6.08
C VAL A 128 2.21 -14.15 -5.13
N LEU A 129 3.16 -15.08 -5.03
CA LEU A 129 4.34 -14.93 -4.17
C LEU A 129 5.18 -13.73 -4.60
N ALA A 130 5.46 -13.61 -5.91
CA ALA A 130 6.25 -12.51 -6.43
C ALA A 130 5.56 -11.16 -6.13
N THR A 131 4.26 -11.06 -6.40
CA THR A 131 3.52 -9.81 -6.25
C THR A 131 3.35 -9.42 -4.78
N ASP A 132 2.86 -10.32 -3.92
CA ASP A 132 2.67 -10.08 -2.47
C ASP A 132 3.94 -9.56 -1.78
N SER A 133 5.11 -9.95 -2.28
CA SER A 133 6.38 -9.61 -1.66
C SER A 133 6.79 -8.14 -1.80
N PHE A 134 6.23 -7.37 -2.74
CA PHE A 134 6.67 -6.00 -2.95
C PHE A 134 5.58 -4.96 -3.17
N PHE A 135 4.42 -5.28 -3.78
CA PHE A 135 3.56 -4.21 -4.31
C PHE A 135 3.05 -3.27 -3.21
N MET A 136 2.67 -3.80 -2.02
CA MET A 136 2.19 -2.96 -0.92
C MET A 136 3.29 -2.08 -0.37
N ALA A 137 4.45 -2.65 -0.09
CA ALA A 137 5.62 -1.91 0.40
C ALA A 137 6.00 -0.80 -0.60
N MET A 138 5.98 -1.10 -1.90
CA MET A 138 6.24 -0.13 -2.96
C MET A 138 5.17 0.96 -3.06
N PHE A 139 3.88 0.64 -2.86
CA PHE A 139 2.82 1.66 -2.77
C PHE A 139 3.04 2.62 -1.59
N PHE A 140 3.44 2.11 -0.42
CA PHE A 140 3.81 2.94 0.73
C PHE A 140 5.01 3.83 0.40
N PHE A 141 6.05 3.29 -0.23
CA PHE A 141 7.21 4.05 -0.69
C PHE A 141 6.81 5.19 -1.64
N LEU A 142 6.03 4.90 -2.69
CA LEU A 142 5.59 5.90 -3.66
C LEU A 142 4.70 6.98 -3.05
N SER A 143 3.90 6.62 -2.04
CA SER A 143 3.05 7.57 -1.31
C SER A 143 3.88 8.48 -0.42
N GLY A 144 4.91 7.92 0.24
CA GLY A 144 5.87 8.66 1.06
C GLY A 144 6.61 9.76 0.31
N LEU A 145 6.97 9.55 -0.97
CA LEU A 145 7.69 10.53 -1.82
C LEU A 145 7.14 11.97 -1.77
N PHE A 146 5.83 12.12 -1.55
CA PHE A 146 5.16 13.42 -1.53
C PHE A 146 4.74 13.88 -0.14
N ALA A 147 4.94 13.07 0.90
CA ALA A 147 4.44 13.34 2.23
C ALA A 147 5.17 14.51 2.90
N TRP A 148 6.49 14.42 3.06
CA TRP A 148 7.28 15.44 3.78
C TRP A 148 7.22 16.81 3.11
N SER A 149 7.42 16.86 1.79
CA SER A 149 7.33 18.10 1.01
C SER A 149 5.90 18.65 0.91
N GLY A 150 4.89 17.79 1.06
CA GLY A 150 3.49 18.18 1.19
C GLY A 150 3.21 18.86 2.53
N ILE A 151 3.70 18.28 3.63
CA ILE A 151 3.59 18.83 4.98
C ILE A 151 4.31 20.18 5.07
N ALA A 152 5.55 20.26 4.60
CA ALA A 152 6.33 21.50 4.63
C ALA A 152 5.66 22.65 3.86
N ARG A 153 4.98 22.34 2.75
CA ARG A 153 4.32 23.35 1.90
C ARG A 153 2.97 23.82 2.43
N LYS A 154 2.16 22.91 2.98
CA LYS A 154 0.76 23.19 3.39
C LYS A 154 0.60 23.40 4.89
N GLY A 155 1.58 22.97 5.68
CA GLY A 155 1.45 22.78 7.11
C GLY A 155 0.65 21.51 7.47
N ALA A 156 0.88 20.98 8.67
CA ALA A 156 0.30 19.71 9.11
C ALA A 156 -1.24 19.65 9.07
N ARG A 157 -1.93 20.73 9.48
CA ARG A 157 -3.40 20.76 9.55
C ARG A 157 -4.04 20.66 8.15
N SER A 158 -3.60 21.50 7.22
CA SER A 158 -4.13 21.47 5.84
C SER A 158 -3.73 20.18 5.12
N TYR A 159 -2.51 19.68 5.35
CA TYR A 159 -2.08 18.39 4.81
C TYR A 159 -2.98 17.24 5.27
N LEU A 160 -3.26 17.13 6.57
CA LEU A 160 -4.11 16.06 7.11
C LEU A 160 -5.57 16.20 6.66
N ALA A 161 -6.10 17.42 6.53
CA ALA A 161 -7.44 17.63 5.98
C ALA A 161 -7.55 17.10 4.54
N ASP A 162 -6.56 17.41 3.70
CA ASP A 162 -6.50 16.89 2.33
C ASP A 162 -6.39 15.36 2.29
N ARG A 163 -5.60 14.77 3.21
CA ARG A 163 -5.47 13.30 3.32
C ARG A 163 -6.74 12.64 3.84
N LEU A 164 -7.45 13.26 4.77
CA LEU A 164 -8.73 12.76 5.26
C LEU A 164 -9.77 12.72 4.13
N LEU A 165 -9.79 13.74 3.27
CA LEU A 165 -10.67 13.75 2.09
C LEU A 165 -10.27 12.72 1.03
N ARG A 166 -8.96 12.47 0.82
CA ARG A 166 -8.47 11.57 -0.24
C ARG A 166 -8.31 10.11 0.18
N LEU A 167 -8.20 9.84 1.48
CA LEU A 167 -7.99 8.49 2.02
C LEU A 167 -9.12 8.11 2.98
N GLY A 168 -9.43 8.97 3.95
CA GLY A 168 -10.44 8.69 4.97
C GLY A 168 -11.86 8.56 4.42
N LEU A 169 -12.29 9.50 3.57
CA LEU A 169 -13.61 9.46 2.94
C LEU A 169 -13.77 8.23 2.01
N PRO A 170 -12.85 7.96 1.06
CA PRO A 170 -12.88 6.72 0.29
C PRO A 170 -12.87 5.46 1.15
N PHE A 171 -12.07 5.43 2.22
CA PHE A 171 -12.02 4.29 3.14
C PHE A 171 -13.39 4.05 3.79
N ALA A 172 -14.04 5.08 4.35
CA ALA A 172 -15.35 4.96 4.98
C ALA A 172 -16.43 4.48 3.99
N ILE A 173 -16.47 5.08 2.79
CA ILE A 173 -17.41 4.68 1.73
C ILE A 173 -17.16 3.22 1.35
N CYS A 174 -15.92 2.85 1.05
CA CYS A 174 -15.59 1.51 0.58
C CYS A 174 -15.84 0.45 1.67
N ALA A 175 -15.49 0.74 2.92
CA ALA A 175 -15.69 -0.17 4.05
C ALA A 175 -17.17 -0.52 4.25
N LEU A 176 -18.06 0.45 4.04
CA LEU A 176 -19.51 0.27 4.20
C LEU A 176 -20.22 -0.21 2.93
N THR A 177 -19.63 -0.09 1.74
CA THR A 177 -20.33 -0.39 0.48
C THR A 177 -19.55 -1.37 -0.39
N VAL A 178 -18.40 -0.95 -0.93
CA VAL A 178 -17.57 -1.71 -1.88
C VAL A 178 -17.15 -3.06 -1.31
N ILE A 179 -16.72 -3.07 -0.05
CA ILE A 179 -16.21 -4.27 0.61
C ILE A 179 -17.32 -5.29 0.91
N PRO A 180 -18.44 -4.92 1.55
CA PRO A 180 -19.59 -5.81 1.66
C PRO A 180 -20.08 -6.32 0.30
N LEU A 181 -20.18 -5.45 -0.72
CA LEU A 181 -20.58 -5.86 -2.06
C LEU A 181 -19.64 -6.92 -2.66
N ALA A 182 -18.35 -6.81 -2.39
CA ALA A 182 -17.35 -7.77 -2.85
C ALA A 182 -17.50 -9.11 -2.15
N TYR A 183 -17.54 -9.11 -0.81
CA TYR A 183 -17.61 -10.34 -0.02
C TYR A 183 -18.98 -11.03 -0.09
N TYR A 184 -20.04 -10.32 -0.47
CA TYR A 184 -21.35 -10.93 -0.68
C TYR A 184 -21.31 -12.01 -1.78
N ALA A 185 -20.51 -11.82 -2.85
CA ALA A 185 -20.30 -12.84 -3.88
C ALA A 185 -19.72 -14.14 -3.29
N ILE A 186 -18.81 -14.03 -2.33
CA ILE A 186 -18.27 -15.19 -1.61
C ILE A 186 -19.34 -15.80 -0.70
N SER A 187 -20.14 -14.96 -0.02
CA SER A 187 -21.19 -15.44 0.89
C SER A 187 -22.26 -16.28 0.20
N LEU A 188 -22.65 -15.90 -1.02
CA LEU A 188 -23.65 -16.65 -1.80
C LEU A 188 -23.21 -18.08 -2.15
N ARG A 189 -21.91 -18.37 -2.12
CA ARG A 189 -21.41 -19.75 -2.32
C ARG A 189 -21.70 -20.67 -1.13
N GLN A 190 -21.75 -20.10 0.07
CA GLN A 190 -21.95 -20.85 1.31
C GLN A 190 -23.41 -20.80 1.78
N HIS A 191 -24.06 -19.66 1.55
CA HIS A 191 -25.43 -19.37 1.95
C HIS A 191 -26.18 -18.78 0.75
N PRO A 192 -26.60 -19.60 -0.22
CA PRO A 192 -27.27 -19.12 -1.44
C PRO A 192 -28.57 -18.34 -1.18
N GLU A 193 -29.20 -18.57 -0.03
CA GLU A 193 -30.45 -17.97 0.40
C GLU A 193 -30.30 -16.61 1.10
N ILE A 194 -29.08 -16.22 1.51
CA ILE A 194 -28.89 -15.00 2.30
C ILE A 194 -29.15 -13.75 1.46
N GLY A 195 -30.00 -12.85 1.96
CA GLY A 195 -30.20 -11.55 1.34
C GLY A 195 -29.03 -10.60 1.58
N PHE A 196 -28.74 -9.71 0.63
CA PHE A 196 -27.64 -8.73 0.78
C PHE A 196 -27.78 -7.85 2.02
N SER A 197 -28.99 -7.40 2.36
CA SER A 197 -29.24 -6.56 3.54
C SER A 197 -28.89 -7.27 4.84
N GLU A 198 -29.26 -8.54 4.96
CA GLU A 198 -28.94 -9.38 6.10
C GLU A 198 -27.42 -9.62 6.20
N PHE A 199 -26.79 -9.99 5.08
CA PHE A 199 -25.34 -10.17 5.00
C PHE A 199 -24.60 -8.89 5.43
N TRP A 200 -24.98 -7.75 4.87
CA TRP A 200 -24.38 -6.45 5.16
C TRP A 200 -24.52 -6.07 6.64
N TRP A 201 -25.73 -6.20 7.19
CA TRP A 201 -26.00 -5.88 8.59
C TRP A 201 -25.18 -6.77 9.53
N ASN A 202 -25.14 -8.08 9.28
CA ASN A 202 -24.35 -9.01 10.06
C ASN A 202 -22.85 -8.69 9.98
N MET A 203 -22.32 -8.39 8.78
CA MET A 203 -20.91 -8.03 8.59
C MET A 203 -20.51 -6.78 9.39
N VAL A 204 -21.32 -5.72 9.34
CA VAL A 204 -20.98 -4.43 9.94
C VAL A 204 -21.21 -4.42 11.47
N THR A 205 -22.20 -5.16 11.97
CA THR A 205 -22.60 -5.12 13.40
C THR A 205 -22.05 -6.27 14.24
N LYS A 206 -22.01 -7.49 13.69
CA LYS A 206 -21.53 -8.70 14.40
C LYS A 206 -20.11 -9.06 14.00
N GLY A 207 -19.75 -8.78 12.75
CA GLY A 207 -18.46 -9.12 12.18
C GLY A 207 -18.33 -10.59 11.73
N PRO A 208 -17.19 -10.96 11.15
CA PRO A 208 -16.03 -10.10 10.92
C PRO A 208 -16.29 -9.05 9.82
N TRP A 209 -15.66 -7.88 9.94
CA TRP A 209 -15.74 -6.78 8.97
C TRP A 209 -14.39 -6.62 8.24
N PRO A 210 -14.02 -7.58 7.37
CA PRO A 210 -12.71 -7.60 6.74
C PRO A 210 -12.53 -6.37 5.87
N SER A 211 -11.41 -5.66 6.01
CA SER A 211 -11.15 -4.46 5.21
C SER A 211 -10.98 -4.76 3.72
N GLY A 212 -10.67 -6.00 3.30
CA GLY A 212 -10.22 -6.26 1.93
C GLY A 212 -9.04 -5.34 1.55
N PRO A 213 -8.87 -4.96 0.26
CA PRO A 213 -7.72 -4.17 -0.18
C PRO A 213 -7.62 -2.75 0.43
N ILE A 214 -8.73 -2.20 0.95
CA ILE A 214 -8.76 -0.82 1.45
C ILE A 214 -8.06 -0.65 2.80
N TRP A 215 -7.57 -1.73 3.43
CA TRP A 215 -6.72 -1.62 4.62
C TRP A 215 -5.54 -0.66 4.40
N PHE A 216 -5.02 -0.63 3.17
CA PHE A 216 -3.95 0.25 2.76
C PHE A 216 -4.23 1.73 3.05
N LEU A 217 -5.47 2.19 2.83
CA LEU A 217 -5.84 3.60 2.96
C LEU A 217 -5.71 4.10 4.39
N TRP A 218 -6.20 3.34 5.38
CA TRP A 218 -6.16 3.77 6.77
C TRP A 218 -4.74 3.66 7.33
N VAL A 219 -3.97 2.65 6.95
CA VAL A 219 -2.55 2.52 7.35
C VAL A 219 -1.73 3.67 6.76
N LEU A 220 -1.98 4.03 5.50
CA LEU A 220 -1.33 5.17 4.86
C LEU A 220 -1.69 6.48 5.56
N PHE A 221 -2.97 6.67 5.92
CA PHE A 221 -3.42 7.82 6.70
C PHE A 221 -2.76 7.88 8.08
N ALA A 222 -2.59 6.73 8.75
CA ALA A 222 -1.88 6.64 10.03
C ALA A 222 -0.41 7.05 9.88
N PHE A 223 0.28 6.61 8.81
CA PHE A 223 1.65 7.05 8.53
C PHE A 223 1.73 8.54 8.19
N ASP A 224 0.76 9.10 7.49
CA ASP A 224 0.65 10.54 7.25
C ASP A 224 0.49 11.33 8.56
N LEU A 225 -0.29 10.80 9.51
CA LEU A 225 -0.43 11.36 10.85
C LEU A 225 0.91 11.34 11.60
N VAL A 226 1.59 10.18 11.62
CA VAL A 226 2.92 10.05 12.24
C VAL A 226 3.91 11.00 11.57
N ALA A 227 3.94 11.11 10.25
CA ALA A 227 4.82 12.02 9.53
C ALA A 227 4.56 13.49 9.90
N CYS A 228 3.29 13.89 10.11
CA CYS A 228 2.96 15.23 10.60
C CYS A 228 3.48 15.48 12.02
N LEU A 229 3.37 14.48 12.90
CA LEU A 229 3.90 14.56 14.26
C LEU A 229 5.43 14.68 14.23
N LEU A 230 6.11 13.82 13.47
CA LEU A 230 7.56 13.84 13.31
C LEU A 230 8.06 15.16 12.70
N HIS A 231 7.36 15.70 11.70
CA HIS A 231 7.71 16.99 11.09
C HIS A 231 7.53 18.15 12.08
N ARG A 232 6.56 18.06 13.01
CA ARG A 232 6.42 19.04 14.09
C ARG A 232 7.54 18.94 15.12
N LEU A 233 8.03 17.73 15.42
CA LEU A 233 9.17 17.52 16.31
C LEU A 233 10.46 18.07 15.70
N SER A 234 10.73 17.74 14.44
CA SER A 234 11.84 18.33 13.69
C SER A 234 11.58 18.24 12.18
N PRO A 235 11.58 19.38 11.45
CA PRO A 235 11.47 19.37 9.98
C PRO A 235 12.66 18.71 9.30
N ASN A 236 13.77 18.52 10.02
CA ASN A 236 15.04 17.97 9.52
C ASN A 236 15.20 16.48 9.84
N LEU A 237 14.19 15.82 10.43
CA LEU A 237 14.29 14.43 10.88
C LEU A 237 14.62 13.44 9.74
N LEU A 238 14.19 13.76 8.52
CA LEU A 238 14.46 12.94 7.33
C LEU A 238 15.72 13.35 6.56
N ASP A 239 16.49 14.32 7.04
CA ASP A 239 17.75 14.74 6.43
C ASP A 239 18.77 13.61 6.24
N PRO A 240 18.95 12.65 7.18
CA PRO A 240 19.85 11.52 6.98
C PRO A 240 19.48 10.69 5.74
N ILE A 241 18.19 10.38 5.56
CA ILE A 241 17.68 9.65 4.39
C ILE A 241 17.84 10.49 3.12
N ASN A 242 17.60 11.80 3.21
CA ASN A 242 17.79 12.71 2.09
C ASN A 242 19.26 12.77 1.64
N ARG A 243 20.21 12.89 2.58
CA ARG A 243 21.66 12.85 2.30
C ARG A 243 22.06 11.51 1.67
N LEU A 244 21.52 10.40 2.18
CA LEU A 244 21.70 9.08 1.58
C LEU A 244 21.15 9.02 0.15
N SER A 245 19.98 9.62 -0.12
CA SER A 245 19.41 9.74 -1.47
C SER A 245 20.31 10.53 -2.42
N LEU A 246 20.85 11.67 -1.97
CA LEU A 246 21.80 12.47 -2.74
C LEU A 246 23.08 11.68 -3.07
N HIS A 247 23.62 10.92 -2.12
CA HIS A 247 24.73 10.00 -2.36
C HIS A 247 24.34 8.86 -3.32
N GLY A 248 23.12 8.34 -3.16
CA GLY A 248 22.51 7.29 -3.98
C GLY A 248 22.40 7.64 -5.45
N ARG A 249 22.34 8.94 -5.82
CA ARG A 249 22.38 9.39 -7.22
C ARG A 249 23.58 8.83 -7.99
N ARG A 250 24.76 8.78 -7.34
CA ARG A 250 25.99 8.24 -7.92
C ARG A 250 26.27 6.80 -7.48
N ARG A 251 25.81 6.39 -6.30
CA ARG A 251 26.05 5.05 -5.72
C ARG A 251 24.75 4.41 -5.22
N PRO A 252 23.86 3.94 -6.12
CA PRO A 252 22.57 3.35 -5.73
C PRO A 252 22.73 2.12 -4.83
N ALA A 253 23.85 1.40 -4.94
CA ALA A 253 24.23 0.29 -4.05
C ALA A 253 24.29 0.66 -2.56
N VAL A 254 24.74 1.87 -2.23
CA VAL A 254 24.82 2.31 -0.82
C VAL A 254 23.41 2.54 -0.27
N PHE A 255 22.54 3.19 -1.04
CA PHE A 255 21.15 3.37 -0.64
C PHE A 255 20.46 2.00 -0.48
N PHE A 256 20.64 1.11 -1.46
CA PHE A 256 20.10 -0.24 -1.41
C PHE A 256 20.53 -0.99 -0.15
N ALA A 257 21.82 -1.00 0.18
CA ALA A 257 22.35 -1.72 1.33
C ALA A 257 21.77 -1.18 2.66
N VAL A 258 21.67 0.15 2.80
CA VAL A 258 21.06 0.76 3.99
C VAL A 258 19.57 0.45 4.08
N MET A 259 18.84 0.58 2.97
CA MET A 259 17.40 0.27 2.94
C MET A 259 17.16 -1.21 3.25
N LEU A 260 18.00 -2.11 2.72
CA LEU A 260 17.93 -3.54 2.99
C LEU A 260 18.18 -3.83 4.46
N ALA A 261 19.22 -3.25 5.07
CA ALA A 261 19.55 -3.45 6.47
C ALA A 261 18.42 -2.97 7.41
N VAL A 262 17.87 -1.77 7.16
CA VAL A 262 16.75 -1.24 7.94
C VAL A 262 15.49 -2.09 7.74
N THR A 263 15.21 -2.50 6.52
CA THR A 263 14.06 -3.38 6.22
C THR A 263 14.18 -4.71 6.96
N ALA A 264 15.37 -5.33 6.92
CA ALA A 264 15.64 -6.59 7.60
C ALA A 264 15.47 -6.44 9.12
N ALA A 265 16.00 -5.36 9.70
CA ALA A 265 15.90 -5.07 11.12
C ALA A 265 14.45 -4.94 11.63
N PHE A 266 13.53 -4.41 10.81
CA PHE A 266 12.12 -4.27 11.19
C PHE A 266 11.25 -5.45 10.80
N TYR A 267 11.51 -6.10 9.67
CA TYR A 267 10.66 -7.18 9.17
C TYR A 267 10.97 -8.54 9.78
N ILE A 268 12.26 -8.90 9.93
CA ILE A 268 12.64 -10.24 10.40
C ILE A 268 12.12 -10.51 11.82
N PRO A 269 12.33 -9.62 12.82
CA PRO A 269 11.80 -9.87 14.17
C PRO A 269 10.28 -9.93 14.20
N GLY A 270 9.60 -9.06 13.44
CA GLY A 270 8.14 -9.06 13.33
C GLY A 270 7.60 -10.35 12.72
N ARG A 271 8.27 -10.89 11.68
CA ARG A 271 7.89 -12.13 11.02
C ARG A 271 8.09 -13.35 11.92
N VAL A 272 9.21 -13.42 12.65
CA VAL A 272 9.48 -14.53 13.58
C VAL A 272 8.50 -14.50 14.76
N HIS A 273 8.25 -13.32 15.34
CA HIS A 273 7.40 -13.22 16.52
C HIS A 273 5.90 -13.39 16.23
N PHE A 274 5.38 -12.75 15.19
CA PHE A 274 3.95 -12.76 14.88
C PHE A 274 3.55 -13.82 13.84
N GLY A 275 4.52 -14.38 13.13
CA GLY A 275 4.28 -15.31 12.03
C GLY A 275 3.61 -14.65 10.81
N PRO A 276 3.27 -15.46 9.79
CA PRO A 276 2.65 -15.02 8.54
C PRO A 276 1.25 -14.45 8.69
N SER A 277 0.44 -15.09 9.53
CA SER A 277 -1.01 -14.95 9.49
C SER A 277 -1.57 -14.05 10.58
N SER A 278 -0.75 -13.34 11.35
CA SER A 278 -1.27 -12.51 12.43
C SER A 278 -1.67 -11.12 11.94
N TRP A 279 -2.94 -10.77 12.16
CA TRP A 279 -3.52 -9.46 11.83
C TRP A 279 -4.20 -8.85 13.04
N PHE A 280 -4.05 -7.53 13.17
CA PHE A 280 -4.88 -6.72 14.03
C PHE A 280 -6.17 -6.43 13.26
N GLU A 281 -7.32 -6.68 13.87
CA GLU A 281 -8.64 -6.43 13.28
C GLU A 281 -9.53 -5.74 14.33
N PHE A 282 -10.01 -4.54 14.00
CA PHE A 282 -10.99 -3.81 14.79
C PHE A 282 -12.00 -3.14 13.85
N GLY A 283 -13.21 -3.70 13.76
CA GLY A 283 -14.17 -3.26 12.74
C GLY A 283 -13.54 -3.30 11.34
N PRO A 284 -13.64 -2.23 10.53
CA PRO A 284 -13.03 -2.17 9.21
C PRO A 284 -11.52 -1.87 9.22
N PHE A 285 -10.88 -1.77 10.39
CA PHE A 285 -9.45 -1.47 10.53
C PHE A 285 -8.66 -2.76 10.68
N SER A 286 -7.99 -3.17 9.60
CA SER A 286 -7.12 -4.36 9.60
C SER A 286 -5.67 -3.98 9.26
N VAL A 287 -4.68 -4.55 9.96
CA VAL A 287 -3.26 -4.43 9.57
C VAL A 287 -2.48 -5.67 9.99
N GLN A 288 -1.57 -6.12 9.13
CA GLN A 288 -0.73 -7.28 9.40
C GLN A 288 0.40 -6.93 10.38
N HIS A 289 0.44 -7.59 11.54
CA HIS A 289 1.40 -7.29 12.61
C HIS A 289 2.86 -7.40 12.13
N GLY A 290 3.20 -8.50 11.46
CA GLY A 290 4.56 -8.75 10.99
C GLY A 290 5.06 -7.80 9.89
N ARG A 291 4.16 -7.07 9.20
CA ARG A 291 4.53 -6.20 8.06
C ARG A 291 4.33 -4.71 8.31
N VAL A 292 3.68 -4.29 9.38
CA VAL A 292 3.40 -2.85 9.62
C VAL A 292 4.69 -2.01 9.65
N MET A 293 5.76 -2.50 10.28
CA MET A 293 7.04 -1.78 10.35
C MET A 293 7.83 -1.82 9.03
N LEU A 294 7.66 -2.89 8.23
CA LEU A 294 8.13 -2.93 6.85
C LEU A 294 7.48 -1.82 6.02
N TYR A 295 6.16 -1.66 6.12
CA TYR A 295 5.43 -0.62 5.41
C TYR A 295 5.84 0.80 5.84
N ALA A 296 6.00 1.01 7.16
CA ALA A 296 6.49 2.28 7.70
C ALA A 296 7.90 2.60 7.17
N THR A 297 8.80 1.62 7.15
CA THR A 297 10.16 1.75 6.61
C THR A 297 10.13 2.27 5.17
N TYR A 298 9.35 1.63 4.29
CA TYR A 298 9.25 2.02 2.88
C TYR A 298 8.64 3.42 2.73
N PHE A 299 7.58 3.73 3.47
CA PHE A 299 6.97 5.05 3.49
C PHE A 299 7.97 6.15 3.86
N PHE A 300 8.75 5.98 4.93
CA PHE A 300 9.72 6.99 5.38
C PHE A 300 10.96 7.08 4.49
N PHE A 301 11.42 5.99 3.88
CA PHE A 301 12.44 6.06 2.82
C PHE A 301 11.96 6.89 1.64
N GLY A 302 10.71 6.68 1.21
CA GLY A 302 10.06 7.52 0.20
C GLY A 302 10.02 8.99 0.64
N ALA A 303 9.54 9.26 1.85
CA ALA A 303 9.45 10.61 2.40
C ALA A 303 10.80 11.33 2.46
N GLY A 304 11.87 10.63 2.83
CA GLY A 304 13.23 11.16 2.86
C GLY A 304 13.79 11.49 1.47
N ILE A 305 13.52 10.66 0.46
CA ILE A 305 13.86 10.99 -0.94
C ILE A 305 13.08 12.22 -1.41
N GLY A 306 11.83 12.37 -0.95
CA GLY A 306 10.94 13.48 -1.29
C GLY A 306 11.40 14.86 -0.80
N VAL A 307 12.33 14.93 0.17
CA VAL A 307 12.83 16.18 0.76
C VAL A 307 13.57 17.04 -0.26
N ALA A 308 14.52 16.48 -1.02
CA ALA A 308 15.35 17.25 -1.96
C ALA A 308 14.67 17.63 -3.27
N GLN A 309 13.35 17.41 -3.41
CA GLN A 309 12.67 17.36 -4.72
C GLN A 309 13.27 16.19 -5.54
N MET A 310 12.42 15.25 -5.94
CA MET A 310 12.82 13.90 -6.40
C MET A 310 13.84 13.87 -7.56
N ASP A 311 14.08 15.01 -8.21
CA ASP A 311 15.00 15.25 -9.32
C ASP A 311 16.49 15.32 -8.93
N ARG A 312 16.82 15.46 -7.63
CA ARG A 312 18.23 15.70 -7.22
C ARG A 312 18.97 14.47 -6.68
N GLY A 313 18.25 13.45 -6.23
CA GLY A 313 18.79 12.30 -5.49
C GLY A 313 18.74 10.97 -6.26
N LEU A 314 18.37 9.89 -5.57
CA LEU A 314 18.33 8.53 -6.12
C LEU A 314 17.46 8.40 -7.38
N LEU A 315 16.36 9.15 -7.44
CA LEU A 315 15.38 9.16 -8.53
C LEU A 315 15.64 10.27 -9.56
N ALA A 316 16.82 10.89 -9.52
CA ALA A 316 17.23 11.88 -10.50
C ALA A 316 17.24 11.28 -11.90
N VAL A 317 16.72 12.05 -12.86
CA VAL A 317 16.58 11.68 -14.27
C VAL A 317 17.89 11.23 -14.90
N ASP A 318 19.00 11.86 -14.51
CA ASP A 318 20.36 11.62 -14.98
C ASP A 318 21.18 10.75 -14.00
N GLY A 319 20.54 10.25 -12.93
CA GLY A 319 21.16 9.41 -11.92
C GLY A 319 21.52 8.02 -12.44
N ARG A 320 22.40 7.31 -11.70
CA ARG A 320 22.81 5.95 -12.05
C ARG A 320 21.69 4.92 -11.91
N MET A 321 20.58 5.26 -11.26
CA MET A 321 19.44 4.36 -11.10
C MET A 321 18.84 3.92 -12.45
N ALA A 322 18.79 4.81 -13.44
CA ALA A 322 18.36 4.47 -14.81
C ALA A 322 19.38 3.58 -15.58
N LYS A 323 20.61 3.48 -15.06
CA LYS A 323 21.73 2.73 -15.63
C LYS A 323 22.06 1.46 -14.84
N VAL A 324 21.21 1.07 -13.88
CA VAL A 324 21.34 -0.18 -13.13
C VAL A 324 21.45 -1.33 -14.13
N SER A 325 22.54 -2.10 -14.04
CA SER A 325 22.83 -3.22 -14.93
C SER A 325 21.90 -4.39 -14.64
N TRP A 326 21.73 -5.27 -15.63
CA TRP A 326 20.94 -6.49 -15.47
C TRP A 326 21.50 -7.44 -14.41
N ASP A 327 22.75 -7.25 -13.97
CA ASP A 327 23.35 -8.02 -12.86
C ASP A 327 22.56 -7.87 -11.56
N TRP A 328 21.88 -6.73 -11.36
CA TRP A 328 20.98 -6.51 -10.22
C TRP A 328 19.76 -7.42 -10.23
N MET A 329 19.42 -8.00 -11.38
CA MET A 329 18.35 -8.99 -11.50
C MET A 329 18.68 -10.26 -10.71
N VAL A 330 19.96 -10.58 -10.52
CA VAL A 330 20.41 -11.70 -9.68
C VAL A 330 19.94 -11.50 -8.23
N LEU A 331 20.01 -10.26 -7.71
CA LEU A 331 19.55 -9.92 -6.37
C LEU A 331 18.03 -10.03 -6.18
N ALA A 332 17.25 -10.12 -7.27
CA ALA A 332 15.83 -10.42 -7.19
C ALA A 332 15.54 -11.91 -7.46
N ILE A 333 16.14 -12.49 -8.52
CA ILE A 333 15.86 -13.86 -8.94
C ILE A 333 16.33 -14.87 -7.88
N VAL A 334 17.55 -14.75 -7.38
CA VAL A 334 18.11 -15.73 -6.42
C VAL A 334 17.26 -15.83 -5.14
N PRO A 335 16.97 -14.74 -4.39
CA PRO A 335 16.13 -14.86 -3.21
C PRO A 335 14.70 -15.31 -3.54
N TYR A 336 14.18 -14.97 -4.72
CA TYR A 336 12.87 -15.46 -5.15
C TYR A 336 12.86 -16.97 -5.39
N CYS A 337 13.89 -17.52 -6.06
CA CYS A 337 14.06 -18.97 -6.19
C CYS A 337 14.23 -19.64 -4.82
N LEU A 338 14.97 -19.01 -3.89
CA LEU A 338 15.10 -19.51 -2.52
C LEU A 338 13.77 -19.51 -1.76
N LEU A 339 12.89 -18.52 -1.97
CA LEU A 339 11.53 -18.56 -1.41
C LEU A 339 10.76 -19.78 -1.90
N TRP A 340 10.93 -20.19 -3.16
CA TRP A 340 10.35 -21.42 -3.70
C TRP A 340 10.93 -22.69 -3.08
N VAL A 341 12.25 -22.73 -2.87
CA VAL A 341 12.89 -23.82 -2.12
C VAL A 341 12.32 -23.91 -0.70
N LEU A 342 12.11 -22.77 -0.02
CA LEU A 342 11.48 -22.75 1.29
C LEU A 342 10.03 -23.22 1.25
N ILE A 343 9.24 -22.80 0.25
CA ILE A 343 7.87 -23.31 0.08
C ILE A 343 7.86 -24.83 -0.08
N PHE A 344 8.77 -25.39 -0.87
CA PHE A 344 8.93 -26.83 -1.01
C PHE A 344 9.28 -27.50 0.33
N ILE A 345 10.28 -26.98 1.06
CA ILE A 345 10.64 -27.48 2.40
C ILE A 345 9.43 -27.45 3.34
N LYS A 346 8.71 -26.34 3.36
CA LYS A 346 7.51 -26.17 4.20
C LYS A 346 6.42 -27.18 3.88
N ARG A 347 6.15 -27.45 2.59
CA ARG A 347 5.05 -28.31 2.15
C ARG A 347 5.40 -29.79 2.19
N GLU A 348 6.54 -30.16 1.62
CA GLU A 348 6.91 -31.56 1.38
C GLU A 348 7.74 -32.17 2.51
N ILE A 349 8.54 -31.36 3.21
CA ILE A 349 9.48 -31.87 4.23
C ILE A 349 8.93 -31.66 5.64
N LEU A 350 8.46 -30.45 5.96
CA LEU A 350 7.98 -30.11 7.29
C LEU A 350 6.54 -30.53 7.55
N GLY A 351 5.77 -30.87 6.50
CA GLY A 351 4.34 -31.18 6.63
C GLY A 351 3.45 -29.96 6.96
N ASN A 352 3.92 -28.75 6.62
CA ASN A 352 3.21 -27.48 6.79
C ASN A 352 2.69 -27.22 8.23
N PRO A 353 3.58 -27.23 9.25
CA PRO A 353 3.18 -27.03 10.64
C PRO A 353 2.73 -25.59 10.91
N SER A 354 1.95 -25.40 11.98
CA SER A 354 1.50 -24.10 12.47
C SER A 354 1.60 -24.06 13.99
N PRO A 355 2.54 -23.31 14.60
CA PRO A 355 3.49 -22.39 13.96
C PRO A 355 4.61 -23.10 13.18
N LEU A 356 5.28 -22.36 12.28
CA LEU A 356 6.49 -22.80 11.58
C LEU A 356 7.72 -22.61 12.49
N PRO A 357 8.80 -23.39 12.30
CA PRO A 357 10.03 -23.19 13.05
C PRO A 357 10.64 -21.78 12.84
N ASP A 358 11.19 -21.20 13.91
CA ASP A 358 11.75 -19.83 13.88
C ASP A 358 12.85 -19.65 12.81
N TRP A 359 13.69 -20.67 12.60
CA TRP A 359 14.73 -20.63 11.57
C TRP A 359 14.13 -20.50 10.16
N TYR A 360 12.97 -21.11 9.92
CA TYR A 360 12.26 -21.05 8.65
C TYR A 360 11.69 -19.65 8.45
N GLU A 361 11.01 -19.10 9.46
CA GLU A 361 10.45 -17.75 9.39
C GLU A 361 11.53 -16.69 9.20
N ALA A 362 12.67 -16.84 9.87
CA ALA A 362 13.82 -15.95 9.71
C ALA A 362 14.41 -16.02 8.29
N LEU A 363 14.66 -17.23 7.76
CA LEU A 363 15.23 -17.40 6.42
C LEU A 363 14.27 -16.94 5.32
N TYR A 364 12.96 -17.20 5.50
CA TYR A 364 11.91 -16.67 4.63
C TYR A 364 11.90 -15.13 4.66
N ALA A 365 11.97 -14.54 5.85
CA ALA A 365 11.98 -13.09 6.01
C ALA A 365 13.21 -12.43 5.36
N ILE A 366 14.38 -13.07 5.43
CA ILE A 366 15.61 -12.62 4.76
C ILE A 366 15.41 -12.62 3.24
N CYS A 367 15.00 -13.76 2.66
CA CYS A 367 14.79 -13.88 1.22
C CYS A 367 13.74 -12.88 0.73
N PHE A 368 12.63 -12.76 1.46
CA PHE A 368 11.57 -11.80 1.18
C PHE A 368 12.09 -10.36 1.19
N THR A 369 12.88 -9.98 2.19
CA THR A 369 13.45 -8.63 2.31
C THR A 369 14.36 -8.30 1.13
N VAL A 370 15.29 -9.20 0.80
CA VAL A 370 16.21 -9.01 -0.33
C VAL A 370 15.43 -8.89 -1.63
N PHE A 371 14.49 -9.81 -1.88
CA PHE A 371 13.65 -9.77 -3.08
C PHE A 371 12.84 -8.48 -3.17
N SER A 372 12.18 -8.07 -2.09
CA SER A 372 11.31 -6.89 -2.04
C SER A 372 12.05 -5.59 -2.37
N VAL A 373 13.22 -5.37 -1.77
CA VAL A 373 14.03 -4.17 -2.05
C VAL A 373 14.59 -4.26 -3.47
N ALA A 374 15.08 -5.42 -3.91
CA ALA A 374 15.69 -5.59 -5.23
C ALA A 374 14.67 -5.38 -6.36
N ILE A 375 13.49 -6.00 -6.28
CA ILE A 375 12.47 -5.86 -7.32
C ILE A 375 11.92 -4.43 -7.39
N MET A 376 11.75 -3.76 -6.24
CA MET A 376 11.38 -2.34 -6.22
C MET A 376 12.42 -1.49 -6.97
N PHE A 377 13.71 -1.71 -6.71
CA PHE A 377 14.80 -1.03 -7.40
C PHE A 377 14.77 -1.30 -8.92
N LEU A 378 14.57 -2.54 -9.33
CA LEU A 378 14.48 -2.91 -10.75
C LEU A 378 13.29 -2.25 -11.45
N ILE A 379 12.11 -2.22 -10.80
CA ILE A 379 10.92 -1.56 -11.35
C ILE A 379 11.16 -0.05 -11.49
N LEU A 380 11.73 0.60 -10.46
CA LEU A 380 12.07 2.03 -10.51
C LEU A 380 13.12 2.32 -11.59
N ALA A 381 14.14 1.47 -11.72
CA ALA A 381 15.14 1.58 -12.77
C ALA A 381 14.53 1.41 -14.17
N PHE A 382 13.64 0.44 -14.35
CA PHE A 382 12.93 0.19 -15.60
C PHE A 382 12.11 1.42 -16.04
N PHE A 383 11.26 1.97 -15.17
CA PHE A 383 10.44 3.14 -15.53
C PHE A 383 11.28 4.41 -15.71
N GLN A 384 12.43 4.53 -15.04
CA GLN A 384 13.35 5.64 -15.28
C GLN A 384 14.10 5.52 -16.61
N ARG A 385 14.54 4.30 -16.98
CA ARG A 385 15.27 4.01 -18.22
C ARG A 385 14.36 4.10 -19.45
N PHE A 386 13.16 3.52 -19.37
CA PHE A 386 12.23 3.42 -20.49
C PHE A 386 11.11 4.47 -20.44
N ARG A 387 11.36 5.61 -19.79
CA ARG A 387 10.36 6.69 -19.65
C ARG A 387 9.86 7.28 -20.98
N GLN A 388 10.57 7.06 -22.09
CA GLN A 388 10.14 7.53 -23.42
C GLN A 388 9.67 6.36 -24.32
N SER A 389 9.74 5.12 -23.84
CA SER A 389 9.38 3.93 -24.61
C SER A 389 7.88 3.91 -24.93
N GLY A 390 7.53 3.46 -26.14
CA GLY A 390 6.14 3.32 -26.60
C GLY A 390 5.31 2.40 -25.71
N SER A 391 5.86 1.27 -25.25
CA SER A 391 5.13 0.32 -24.39
C SER A 391 4.77 0.93 -23.03
N ALA A 392 5.61 1.82 -22.48
CA ALA A 392 5.31 2.52 -21.24
C ALA A 392 4.19 3.55 -21.41
N LYS A 393 3.94 4.04 -22.63
CA LYS A 393 2.83 4.95 -22.94
C LYS A 393 1.46 4.28 -22.88
N LEU A 394 1.38 2.94 -22.95
CA LEU A 394 0.12 2.21 -22.78
C LEU A 394 -0.52 2.48 -21.40
N LEU A 395 0.29 2.83 -20.41
CA LEU A 395 -0.18 3.16 -19.05
C LEU A 395 -0.71 4.59 -18.93
N ASP A 396 -0.36 5.50 -19.86
CA ASP A 396 -0.66 6.93 -19.78
C ASP A 396 -2.17 7.23 -19.70
N PRO A 397 -3.05 6.57 -20.49
CA PRO A 397 -4.50 6.79 -20.43
C PRO A 397 -5.15 6.42 -19.09
N MET A 398 -4.49 5.57 -18.28
CA MET A 398 -5.02 5.04 -17.03
C MET A 398 -4.46 5.76 -15.80
N GLN A 399 -3.43 6.62 -15.95
CA GLN A 399 -2.74 7.24 -14.81
C GLN A 399 -3.67 8.05 -13.90
N SER A 400 -4.63 8.77 -14.47
CA SER A 400 -5.59 9.56 -13.70
C SER A 400 -6.68 8.71 -13.04
N ASP A 401 -6.83 7.46 -13.45
CA ASP A 401 -7.88 6.55 -12.99
C ASP A 401 -7.33 5.46 -12.06
N ALA A 402 -6.00 5.32 -11.95
CA ALA A 402 -5.35 4.22 -11.23
C ALA A 402 -5.76 4.11 -9.75
N PHE A 403 -6.03 5.23 -9.07
CA PHE A 403 -6.50 5.20 -7.68
C PHE A 403 -7.95 4.73 -7.58
N GLY A 404 -8.86 5.27 -8.41
CA GLY A 404 -10.24 4.80 -8.44
C GLY A 404 -10.36 3.33 -8.86
N MET A 405 -9.55 2.88 -9.82
CA MET A 405 -9.47 1.46 -10.20
C MET A 405 -9.09 0.58 -9.00
N PHE A 406 -8.08 1.00 -8.22
CA PHE A 406 -7.71 0.30 -6.99
C PHE A 406 -8.86 0.24 -5.98
N LEU A 407 -9.73 1.24 -5.89
CA LEU A 407 -10.86 1.20 -4.96
C LEU A 407 -11.95 0.23 -5.43
N VAL A 408 -12.31 0.25 -6.71
CA VAL A 408 -13.51 -0.45 -7.21
C VAL A 408 -13.24 -1.85 -7.79
N HIS A 409 -11.98 -2.23 -8.00
CA HIS A 409 -11.67 -3.51 -8.66
C HIS A 409 -12.14 -4.74 -7.89
N TYR A 410 -12.12 -4.69 -6.56
CA TYR A 410 -12.31 -5.88 -5.73
C TYR A 410 -13.70 -6.52 -5.87
N PRO A 411 -14.83 -5.78 -5.78
CA PRO A 411 -16.14 -6.37 -6.07
C PRO A 411 -16.24 -6.89 -7.50
N ILE A 412 -15.72 -6.15 -8.48
CA ILE A 412 -15.75 -6.57 -9.89
C ILE A 412 -15.04 -7.92 -10.06
N ALA A 413 -13.84 -8.06 -9.49
CA ALA A 413 -13.07 -9.29 -9.54
C ALA A 413 -13.79 -10.46 -8.88
N LEU A 414 -14.31 -10.27 -7.66
CA LEU A 414 -14.99 -11.34 -6.92
C LEU A 414 -16.30 -11.79 -7.59
N TRP A 415 -17.08 -10.86 -8.16
CA TRP A 415 -18.30 -11.21 -8.89
C TRP A 415 -18.01 -11.94 -10.21
N LEU A 416 -16.98 -11.53 -10.95
CA LEU A 416 -16.53 -12.25 -12.14
C LEU A 416 -16.06 -13.67 -11.78
N GLN A 417 -15.32 -13.82 -10.68
CA GLN A 417 -14.87 -15.12 -10.19
C GLN A 417 -16.04 -16.00 -9.73
N TYR A 418 -17.00 -15.42 -9.01
CA TYR A 418 -18.24 -16.09 -8.62
C TYR A 418 -19.00 -16.62 -9.85
N TRP A 419 -19.14 -15.78 -10.89
CA TRP A 419 -19.80 -16.18 -12.14
C TRP A 419 -19.01 -17.27 -12.89
N LEU A 420 -17.68 -17.13 -12.99
CA LEU A 420 -16.80 -18.10 -13.66
C LEU A 420 -16.65 -19.43 -12.91
N PHE A 421 -17.04 -19.49 -11.64
CA PHE A 421 -16.78 -20.64 -10.77
C PHE A 421 -17.33 -21.95 -11.34
N GLU A 422 -18.60 -21.96 -11.76
CA GLU A 422 -19.31 -23.14 -12.27
C GLU A 422 -18.88 -23.56 -13.68
N TYR A 423 -18.15 -22.70 -14.40
CA TYR A 423 -17.68 -23.03 -15.74
C TYR A 423 -16.46 -23.95 -15.67
N GLY A 424 -16.50 -25.06 -16.40
CA GLY A 424 -15.40 -26.03 -16.50
C GLY A 424 -14.14 -25.55 -17.25
N LEU A 425 -13.91 -24.25 -17.37
CA LEU A 425 -12.80 -23.66 -18.12
C LEU A 425 -11.45 -23.85 -17.41
N PRO A 426 -10.33 -23.95 -18.15
CA PRO A 426 -9.00 -23.97 -17.55
C PRO A 426 -8.72 -22.73 -16.69
N ALA A 427 -7.95 -22.90 -15.62
CA ALA A 427 -7.57 -21.83 -14.69
C ALA A 427 -6.99 -20.59 -15.39
N ILE A 428 -6.13 -20.81 -16.39
CA ILE A 428 -5.52 -19.73 -17.19
C ILE A 428 -6.57 -18.90 -17.93
N VAL A 429 -7.58 -19.55 -18.49
CA VAL A 429 -8.67 -18.89 -19.22
C VAL A 429 -9.52 -18.08 -18.24
N LYS A 430 -9.93 -18.68 -17.11
CA LYS A 430 -10.70 -17.98 -16.08
C LYS A 430 -9.96 -16.75 -15.54
N ALA A 431 -8.67 -16.89 -15.22
CA ALA A 431 -7.84 -15.79 -14.73
C ALA A 431 -7.66 -14.68 -15.78
N THR A 432 -7.47 -15.04 -17.05
CA THR A 432 -7.34 -14.07 -18.15
C THR A 432 -8.62 -13.27 -18.35
N ILE A 433 -9.77 -13.95 -18.38
CA ILE A 433 -11.09 -13.29 -18.47
C ILE A 433 -11.29 -12.38 -17.25
N GLY A 434 -11.08 -12.90 -16.05
CA GLY A 434 -11.20 -12.16 -14.81
C GLY A 434 -10.34 -10.90 -14.78
N PHE A 435 -9.07 -11.01 -15.17
CA PHE A 435 -8.13 -9.88 -15.22
C PHE A 435 -8.55 -8.83 -16.25
N VAL A 436 -8.79 -9.21 -17.51
CA VAL A 436 -9.11 -8.28 -18.59
C VAL A 436 -10.42 -7.54 -18.29
N LEU A 437 -11.47 -8.27 -17.90
CA LEU A 437 -12.75 -7.66 -17.59
C LEU A 437 -12.69 -6.79 -16.33
N THR A 438 -11.92 -7.20 -15.30
CA THR A 438 -11.71 -6.35 -14.11
C THR A 438 -11.00 -5.05 -14.48
N VAL A 439 -9.95 -5.10 -15.31
CA VAL A 439 -9.26 -3.90 -15.79
C VAL A 439 -10.20 -2.99 -16.56
N MET A 440 -10.92 -3.52 -17.56
CA MET A 440 -11.83 -2.73 -18.38
C MET A 440 -12.97 -2.11 -17.56
N ALA A 441 -13.64 -2.91 -16.73
CA ALA A 441 -14.79 -2.46 -15.96
C ALA A 441 -14.38 -1.50 -14.84
N SER A 442 -13.29 -1.76 -14.11
CA SER A 442 -12.81 -0.82 -13.08
C SER A 442 -12.34 0.51 -13.68
N TRP A 443 -11.73 0.48 -14.87
CA TRP A 443 -11.33 1.68 -15.58
C TRP A 443 -12.53 2.50 -16.06
N ALA A 444 -13.49 1.85 -16.73
CA ALA A 444 -14.73 2.49 -17.19
C ALA A 444 -15.55 3.07 -16.03
N LEU A 445 -15.72 2.29 -14.95
CA LEU A 445 -16.44 2.73 -13.76
C LEU A 445 -15.74 3.92 -13.10
N THR A 446 -14.41 3.89 -12.97
CA THR A 446 -13.66 5.03 -12.41
C THR A 446 -13.84 6.28 -13.25
N ARG A 447 -13.79 6.16 -14.59
CA ARG A 447 -14.03 7.30 -15.48
C ARG A 447 -15.43 7.87 -15.31
N ALA A 448 -16.45 7.02 -15.21
CA ALA A 448 -17.82 7.46 -14.94
C ALA A 448 -17.93 8.16 -13.57
N LEU A 449 -17.35 7.58 -12.51
CA LEU A 449 -17.34 8.18 -11.17
C LEU A 449 -16.65 9.55 -11.15
N ARG A 450 -15.57 9.72 -11.91
CA ARG A 450 -14.85 11.00 -12.02
C ARG A 450 -15.61 12.09 -12.77
N GLN A 451 -16.71 11.77 -13.47
CA GLN A 451 -17.60 12.77 -14.06
C GLN A 451 -18.54 13.40 -13.01
N ILE A 452 -18.70 12.77 -11.84
CA ILE A 452 -19.53 13.31 -10.77
C ILE A 452 -18.86 14.58 -10.19
N PRO A 453 -19.60 15.71 -10.08
CA PRO A 453 -19.04 16.94 -9.52
C PRO A 453 -18.40 16.72 -8.14
N GLY A 454 -17.14 17.11 -8.00
CA GLY A 454 -16.37 16.97 -6.76
C GLY A 454 -15.62 15.63 -6.60
N ALA A 455 -15.96 14.59 -7.36
CA ALA A 455 -15.28 13.30 -7.28
C ALA A 455 -13.79 13.39 -7.65
N THR A 456 -13.41 14.25 -8.60
CA THR A 456 -12.00 14.49 -8.99
C THR A 456 -11.12 15.08 -7.89
N LYS A 457 -11.71 15.61 -6.80
CA LYS A 457 -10.95 16.05 -5.62
C LYS A 457 -10.48 14.87 -4.77
N VAL A 458 -11.14 13.72 -4.94
CA VAL A 458 -10.97 12.48 -4.18
C VAL A 458 -10.32 11.37 -5.03
N LEU A 459 -10.79 11.18 -6.28
CA LEU A 459 -10.42 10.11 -7.22
C LEU A 459 -9.36 10.50 -8.27
#